data_AF-A0A939FFV6-F1
#
_entry.id   AF-A0A939FFV6-F1
#
_cell.length_a   1.000
_cell.length_b   1.000
_cell.length_c   1.000
_cell.angle_alpha   90.00
_cell.angle_beta   90.00
_cell.angle_gamma   90.00
#
_symmetry.space_group_name_H-M   'P 1'
#
loop_
_entity.id
_entity.type
_entity.pdbx_description
1 polymer ?
#
loop_
_entity_poly.entity_id
_entity_poly.type
_entity_poly.pdbx_seq_one_letter_code
_entity_poly.pdbx_strand_id
1 'polypeptide(L)' 'HADTHIDTEENVTRFLDATDPAHVSLCLDTGHYAYCGGDSVQLIKTYGERIGYLHLKQVDPAVLARVRA' A
#
# COMPACT_ATOMS: atom_id res chain seq x y z
N HIS A 1 6.39 -1.66 -1.99
CA HIS A 1 7.51 -0.69 -1.84
C HIS A 1 7.24 0.48 -2.78
N ALA A 2 7.73 1.68 -2.47
CA ALA A 2 7.54 2.84 -3.34
C ALA A 2 8.30 2.70 -4.66
N ASP A 3 7.72 3.23 -5.75
CA ASP A 3 8.30 3.26 -7.11
C ASP A 3 8.70 1.86 -7.65
N THR A 4 7.88 0.86 -7.34
CA THR A 4 8.03 -0.53 -7.82
C THR A 4 6.73 -1.01 -8.47
N HIS A 5 6.69 -2.24 -9.01
CA HIS A 5 5.49 -2.78 -9.65
C HIS A 5 4.25 -2.91 -8.73
N ILE A 6 4.43 -2.88 -7.40
CA ILE A 6 3.37 -3.01 -6.39
C ILE A 6 3.46 -1.83 -5.42
N ASP A 7 2.97 -0.68 -5.89
CA ASP A 7 3.18 0.63 -5.27
C ASP A 7 1.88 1.45 -5.14
N THR A 8 1.14 1.63 -6.23
CA THR A 8 -0.13 2.36 -6.30
C THR A 8 -1.32 1.50 -5.87
N GLU A 9 -2.44 2.15 -5.53
CA GLU A 9 -3.68 1.46 -5.19
C GLU A 9 -4.17 0.53 -6.30
N GLU A 10 -4.11 0.96 -7.56
CA GLU A 10 -4.49 0.12 -8.71
C GLU A 10 -3.62 -1.14 -8.79
N ASN A 11 -2.30 -0.98 -8.68
CA ASN A 11 -1.36 -2.10 -8.75
C ASN A 11 -1.53 -3.06 -7.57
N VAL A 12 -1.70 -2.52 -6.36
CA VAL A 12 -1.89 -3.31 -5.14
C VAL A 12 -3.19 -4.09 -5.19
N THR A 13 -4.31 -3.45 -5.51
CA THR A 13 -5.62 -4.12 -5.54
C THR A 13 -5.66 -5.20 -6.63
N ARG A 14 -5.16 -4.90 -7.83
CA ARG A 14 -5.01 -5.91 -8.90
C ARG A 14 -4.16 -7.10 -8.47
N PHE A 15 -3.06 -6.88 -7.76
CA PHE A 15 -2.22 -7.96 -7.24
C PHE A 15 -2.95 -8.83 -6.21
N LEU A 16 -3.69 -8.20 -5.30
CA LEU A 16 -4.50 -8.92 -4.32
C LEU A 16 -5.59 -9.74 -5.01
N ASP A 17 -6.30 -9.16 -5.97
CA ASP A 17 -7.37 -9.85 -6.70
C ASP A 17 -6.84 -11.01 -7.56
N ALA A 18 -5.60 -10.93 -8.03
CA ALA A 18 -4.97 -11.94 -8.87
C ALA A 18 -4.25 -13.06 -8.09
N THR A 19 -4.24 -13.02 -6.75
CA THR A 19 -3.49 -13.98 -5.92
C THR A 19 -4.37 -14.69 -4.90
N ASP A 20 -4.06 -15.97 -4.65
CA ASP A 20 -4.78 -16.77 -3.66
C ASP A 20 -4.42 -16.33 -2.22
N PRO A 21 -5.41 -15.88 -1.41
CA PRO A 21 -5.18 -15.49 -0.02
C PRO A 21 -4.61 -16.60 0.87
N ALA A 22 -4.81 -17.87 0.54
CA ALA A 22 -4.26 -18.99 1.30
C ALA A 22 -2.73 -19.10 1.20
N HIS A 23 -2.14 -18.50 0.17
CA HIS A 23 -0.71 -18.60 -0.14
C HIS A 23 0.01 -17.25 -0.17
N VAL A 24 -0.73 -16.16 -0.43
CA VAL A 24 -0.16 -14.82 -0.59
C VAL A 24 -0.88 -13.81 0.30
N SER A 25 -0.12 -13.30 1.27
CA SER A 25 -0.53 -12.18 2.11
C SER A 25 0.20 -10.90 1.72
N LEU A 26 -0.39 -9.76 2.08
CA LEU A 26 0.20 -8.45 1.93
C LEU A 26 1.01 -8.09 3.17
N CYS A 27 2.25 -7.66 2.96
CA CYS A 27 2.94 -6.80 3.91
C CYS A 27 2.56 -5.35 3.61
N LEU A 28 1.58 -4.80 4.36
CA LEU A 28 1.21 -3.40 4.19
C LEU A 28 2.30 -2.51 4.81
N ASP A 29 2.93 -1.68 3.99
CA ASP A 29 3.78 -0.58 4.48
C ASP A 29 3.04 0.74 4.27
N THR A 30 2.55 1.32 5.37
CA THR A 30 1.70 2.52 5.31
C THR A 30 2.43 3.74 4.76
N GLY A 31 3.77 3.77 4.88
CA GLY A 31 4.58 4.88 4.38
C GLY A 31 4.78 4.80 2.87
N HIS A 32 5.22 3.64 2.38
CA HIS A 32 5.37 3.44 0.93
C HIS A 32 4.03 3.58 0.20
N TYR A 33 2.96 3.03 0.76
CA TYR A 33 1.65 3.09 0.16
C TYR A 33 1.14 4.54 0.10
N ALA A 34 1.26 5.31 1.18
CA ALA A 34 0.89 6.73 1.20
C ALA A 34 1.77 7.59 0.27
N TYR A 35 3.08 7.32 0.19
CA TYR A 35 4.00 8.00 -0.73
C TYR A 35 3.55 7.87 -2.19
N CYS A 36 3.07 6.67 -2.57
CA CYS A 36 2.51 6.39 -3.90
C CYS A 36 1.03 6.81 -4.04
N GLY A 37 0.47 7.53 -3.08
CA GLY A 37 -0.88 8.11 -3.13
C GLY A 37 -2.02 7.20 -2.66
N GLY A 38 -1.71 6.03 -2.10
CA GLY A 38 -2.72 5.10 -1.57
C GLY A 38 -3.28 5.50 -0.20
N ASP A 39 -4.55 5.19 0.05
CA ASP A 39 -5.20 5.34 1.35
C ASP A 39 -5.13 4.02 2.15
N SER A 40 -4.28 3.99 3.17
CA SER A 40 -4.10 2.80 4.02
C SER A 40 -5.38 2.41 4.77
N VAL A 41 -6.21 3.37 5.17
CA VAL A 41 -7.44 3.09 5.92
C VAL A 41 -8.46 2.43 5.00
N GLN A 42 -8.59 2.91 3.76
CA GLN A 42 -9.48 2.28 2.78
C GLN A 42 -8.98 0.88 2.40
N LEU A 43 -7.68 0.72 2.18
CA LEU A 43 -7.11 -0.59 1.88
C LEU A 43 -7.37 -1.60 3.02
N ILE A 44 -7.20 -1.19 4.29
CA ILE A 44 -7.47 -2.06 5.45
C ILE A 44 -8.96 -2.41 5.54
N LYS A 45 -9.87 -1.48 5.24
CA LYS A 45 -11.31 -1.77 5.24
C LYS A 45 -11.70 -2.78 4.18
N THR A 46 -11.09 -2.72 3.00
CA THR A 46 -11.43 -3.56 1.85
C THR A 46 -10.70 -4.91 1.86
N TYR A 47 -9.41 -4.90 2.18
CA TYR A 47 -8.50 -6.04 2.08
C TYR A 47 -7.84 -6.40 3.43
N GLY A 48 -8.44 -6.03 4.56
CA GLY A 48 -7.88 -6.28 5.90
C GLY A 48 -7.48 -7.74 6.12
N GLU A 49 -8.31 -8.67 5.67
CA GLU A 49 -8.07 -10.12 5.74
C GLU A 49 -6.84 -10.59 4.91
N ARG A 50 -6.35 -9.76 3.98
CA ARG A 50 -5.14 -10.05 3.19
C ARG A 50 -3.86 -9.60 3.88
N ILE A 51 -3.94 -8.80 4.94
CA ILE A 51 -2.75 -8.22 5.58
C ILE A 51 -2.15 -9.24 6.54
N GLY A 52 -1.05 -9.87 6.14
CA GLY A 52 -0.31 -10.81 6.98
C GLY A 52 0.78 -10.13 7.83
N TYR A 53 1.22 -8.94 7.44
CA TYR A 53 2.26 -8.19 8.14
C TYR A 53 2.10 -6.68 7.93
N LEU A 54 2.51 -5.88 8.91
CA LEU A 54 2.34 -4.42 8.91
C LEU A 54 3.65 -3.71 9.24
N HIS A 55 4.10 -2.85 8.34
CA HIS A 55 5.07 -1.80 8.62
C HIS A 55 4.35 -0.47 8.80
N LEU A 56 4.42 0.06 10.03
CA LEU A 56 3.83 1.35 10.34
C LEU A 56 4.86 2.46 10.12
N LYS A 57 4.58 3.33 9.15
CA LYS A 57 5.36 4.52 8.81
C LYS A 57 4.41 5.68 8.50
N GLN A 58 4.92 6.90 8.61
CA GLN A 58 4.17 8.13 8.32
C GLN A 58 4.88 8.91 7.21
N VAL A 59 4.10 9.59 6.38
CA VAL A 59 4.59 10.48 5.32
C VAL A 59 4.13 11.89 5.63
N ASP A 60 5.07 12.83 5.66
CA ASP A 60 4.76 14.26 5.78
C ASP A 60 4.21 14.77 4.42
N PRO A 61 2.95 15.25 4.36
CA PRO A 61 2.35 15.73 3.11
C PRO A 61 3.09 16.93 2.49
N ALA A 62 3.67 17.81 3.31
CA ALA A 62 4.40 18.97 2.82
C ALA A 62 5.74 18.57 2.19
N VAL A 63 6.41 17.57 2.76
CA VAL A 63 7.63 17.00 2.17
C VAL A 63 7.28 16.25 0.88
N LEU A 64 6.23 15.44 0.87
CA LEU A 64 5.78 14.72 -0.32
C LEU A 64 5.44 15.66 -1.48
N ALA A 65 4.75 16.77 -1.20
CA ALA A 65 4.43 17.78 -2.21
C ALA A 65 5.71 18.37 -2.85
N ARG A 66 6.77 18.58 -2.06
CA ARG A 66 8.07 19.05 -2.58
C ARG A 66 8.80 18.01 -3.42
N VAL A 67 8.63 16.72 -3.15
CA VAL A 67 9.23 15.63 -3.94
C VAL A 67 8.52 15.48 -5.31
N ARG A 68 7.23 15.82 -5.38
CA ARG A 68 6.42 15.72 -6.61
C ARG A 68 6.46 16.96 -7.51
N ALA A 69 7.05 18.07 -7.04
CA ALA A 69 7.18 19.33 -7.77
C ALA A 69 8.37 19.30 -8.74
#